data_AF-A0A350AQX4-F1
#
_entry.id   AF-A0A350AQX4-F1
#
_cell.length_a   1.000
_cell.length_b   1.000
_cell.length_c   1.000
_cell.angle_alpha   90.00
_cell.angle_beta   90.00
_cell.angle_gamma   90.00
#
_symmetry.space_group_name_H-M   'P 1'
#
loop_
_entity.id
_entity.type
_entity.pdbx_description
1 polymer ?
#
loop_
_entity_poly.entity_id
_entity_poly.type
_entity_poly.pdbx_seq_one_letter_code
_entity_poly.pdbx_strand_id
1 'polypeptide(L)' 'MSLDQFIEDFEEAVEDVEVGTLSPSTNYRQLEQWDSLSVLTVIAMVDADYDVRLKADDLKGCESLEALFAHIQSKASS' A
#
# COMPACT_ATOMS: atom_id res chain seq x y z
N MET A 1 10.79 -8.18 -4.28
CA MET A 1 9.70 -7.71 -3.41
C MET A 1 8.63 -8.79 -3.41
N SER A 2 8.20 -9.23 -2.24
CA SER A 2 7.09 -10.18 -2.09
C SER A 2 5.87 -9.41 -1.59
N LEU A 3 4.68 -9.91 -1.91
CA LEU A 3 3.43 -9.30 -1.48
C LEU A 3 3.35 -9.22 0.05
N ASP A 4 3.73 -10.28 0.78
CA ASP A 4 3.85 -10.27 2.25
C ASP A 4 4.69 -9.09 2.76
N GLN A 5 5.90 -8.90 2.24
CA GLN A 5 6.77 -7.82 2.68
C GLN A 5 6.15 -6.43 2.46
N PHE A 6 5.44 -6.25 1.35
CA PHE A 6 4.72 -5.00 1.06
C PHE A 6 3.57 -4.78 2.03
N ILE A 7 2.85 -5.86 2.39
CA ILE A 7 1.77 -5.80 3.37
C ILE A 7 2.35 -5.45 4.74
N GLU A 8 3.41 -6.13 5.18
CA GLU A 8 4.07 -5.81 6.46
C GLU A 8 4.51 -4.35 6.53
N ASP A 9 5.18 -3.85 5.50
CA ASP A 9 5.66 -2.46 5.43
C ASP A 9 4.48 -1.46 5.41
N PHE A 10 3.41 -1.80 4.70
CA PHE A 10 2.17 -1.02 4.70
C PHE A 10 1.51 -0.97 6.07
N GLU A 11 1.46 -2.10 6.78
CA GLU A 11 0.91 -2.20 8.13
C GLU A 11 1.76 -1.40 9.13
N GLU A 12 3.09 -1.48 9.03
CA GLU A 12 4.02 -0.67 9.83
C GLU A 12 3.90 0.84 9.53
N ALA A 13 3.61 1.20 8.27
CA ALA A 13 3.45 2.58 7.84
C ALA A 13 2.12 3.21 8.31
N VAL A 14 1.07 2.42 8.56
CA VAL A 14 -0.26 2.90 8.96
C VAL A 14 -0.45 2.72 10.46
N GLU A 15 -0.46 3.82 11.23
CA GLU A 15 -0.37 3.87 12.70
C GLU A 15 -1.48 3.15 13.53
N ASP A 16 -2.40 2.41 12.92
CA ASP A 16 -3.44 1.67 13.64
C ASP A 16 -3.70 0.30 13.00
N VAL A 17 -2.79 -0.17 12.13
CA VAL A 17 -2.88 -1.51 11.56
C VAL A 17 -1.82 -2.40 12.19
N GLU A 18 -2.23 -3.55 12.72
CA GLU A 18 -1.30 -4.52 13.30
C GLU A 18 -0.70 -5.40 12.19
N VAL A 19 0.63 -5.57 12.22
CA VAL A 19 1.35 -6.36 11.22
C VAL A 19 0.88 -7.81 11.22
N GLY A 20 0.55 -8.34 10.04
CA GLY A 20 0.01 -9.67 9.83
C GLY A 20 -1.51 -9.78 10.02
N THR A 21 -2.23 -8.66 10.13
CA THR A 21 -3.71 -8.67 10.23
C THR A 21 -4.37 -8.48 8.87
N LEU A 22 -3.71 -7.80 7.94
CA LEU A 22 -4.18 -7.61 6.58
C LEU A 22 -3.84 -8.81 5.71
N SER A 23 -4.77 -9.11 4.80
CA SER A 23 -4.58 -10.12 3.76
C SER A 23 -4.42 -9.43 2.40
N PRO A 24 -3.82 -10.08 1.42
CA PRO A 24 -3.64 -9.52 0.08
C PRO A 24 -4.97 -9.11 -0.60
N SER A 25 -6.04 -9.84 -0.31
CA SER A 25 -7.40 -9.52 -0.79
C SER A 25 -8.16 -8.55 0.12
N THR A 26 -7.57 -8.09 1.22
CA THR A 26 -8.17 -7.11 2.14
C THR A 26 -8.24 -5.75 1.47
N ASN A 27 -9.40 -5.10 1.62
CA ASN A 27 -9.60 -3.75 1.14
C ASN A 27 -9.12 -2.73 2.17
N TYR A 28 -7.90 -2.24 1.96
CA TYR A 28 -7.29 -1.24 2.84
C TYR A 28 -8.05 0.09 2.89
N ARG A 29 -8.92 0.37 1.91
CA ARG A 29 -9.77 1.58 1.90
C ARG A 29 -10.96 1.49 2.83
N GLN A 30 -11.31 0.28 3.26
CA GLN A 30 -12.37 0.04 4.24
C GLN A 30 -11.84 0.04 5.68
N LEU A 31 -10.53 0.23 5.87
CA LEU A 31 -9.96 0.40 7.21
C LEU A 31 -10.51 1.70 7.81
N GLU A 32 -10.90 1.66 9.08
CA GLU A 32 -11.43 2.84 9.77
C GLU A 32 -10.41 3.99 9.80
N GLN A 33 -9.12 3.67 9.91
CA GLN A 33 -7.96 4.57 9.86
C GLN A 33 -7.45 4.91 8.44
N TRP A 34 -8.23 4.64 7.39
CA TRP A 34 -7.82 4.98 6.02
C TRP A 34 -8.13 6.44 5.67
N ASP A 35 -7.25 7.34 6.13
CA ASP A 35 -7.35 8.77 5.88
C ASP A 35 -6.39 9.28 4.79
N SER A 36 -6.47 10.57 4.48
CA SER A 36 -5.52 11.25 3.59
C SER A 36 -4.07 11.13 4.08
N LEU A 37 -3.85 11.03 5.39
CA LEU A 37 -2.53 10.84 5.98
C LEU A 37 -1.98 9.44 5.63
N SER A 38 -2.75 8.39 5.89
CA SER A 38 -2.40 7.00 5.54
C SER A 38 -2.08 6.87 4.05
N VAL A 39 -2.86 7.52 3.18
CA VAL A 39 -2.58 7.61 1.74
C VAL A 39 -1.22 8.25 1.46
N LEU A 40 -0.90 9.38 2.10
CA LEU A 40 0.38 10.06 1.91
C LEU A 40 1.55 9.25 2.45
N THR A 41 1.40 8.62 3.61
CA THR A 41 2.44 7.79 4.22
C THR A 41 2.77 6.58 3.34
N VAL A 42 1.75 5.89 2.82
CA VAL A 42 1.95 4.76 1.89
C VAL A 42 2.60 5.23 0.59
N ILE A 43 2.21 6.38 0.03
CA ILE A 43 2.86 6.92 -1.17
C ILE A 43 4.33 7.23 -0.89
N ALA A 44 4.63 7.89 0.23
CA ALA A 44 5.99 8.25 0.61
C ALA A 44 6.87 7.02 0.89
N MET A 45 6.30 6.03 1.56
CA MET A 45 6.93 4.72 1.79
C MET A 45 7.28 4.06 0.47
N VAL A 46 6.33 3.97 -0.46
CA VAL A 46 6.57 3.34 -1.77
C VAL A 46 7.57 4.15 -2.62
N ASP A 47 7.53 5.48 -2.58
CA ASP A 47 8.50 6.33 -3.28
C ASP A 47 9.92 6.17 -2.70
N ALA A 48 10.06 6.02 -1.38
CA ALA A 48 11.35 5.90 -0.71
C ALA A 48 11.96 4.48 -0.77
N ASP A 49 11.17 3.43 -0.52
CA ASP A 49 11.65 2.05 -0.44
C ASP A 49 11.64 1.35 -1.81
N TYR A 50 10.69 1.72 -2.67
CA TYR A 50 10.45 1.03 -3.94
C TYR A 50 10.85 1.88 -5.16
N ASP A 51 11.25 3.15 -4.98
CA ASP A 51 11.48 4.14 -6.06
C ASP A 51 10.28 4.26 -7.02
N VAL A 52 9.07 3.97 -6.52
CA VAL A 52 7.84 3.99 -7.32
C VAL A 52 6.97 5.18 -6.93
N ARG A 53 6.73 6.06 -7.91
CA ARG A 53 5.78 7.16 -7.76
C ARG A 53 4.33 6.69 -7.88
N LEU A 54 3.72 6.39 -6.75
CA LEU A 54 2.27 6.23 -6.63
C LEU A 54 1.58 7.60 -6.54
N LYS A 55 0.39 7.70 -7.14
CA LYS A 55 -0.51 8.83 -6.90
C LYS A 55 -1.69 8.37 -6.05
N ALA A 56 -2.28 9.31 -5.31
CA ALA A 56 -3.53 9.07 -4.60
C ALA A 56 -4.65 8.55 -5.54
N ASP A 57 -4.60 8.87 -6.83
CA ASP A 57 -5.52 8.35 -7.84
C ASP A 57 -5.25 6.87 -8.20
N ASP A 58 -3.98 6.42 -8.22
CA ASP A 58 -3.63 5.01 -8.41
C ASP A 58 -4.09 4.17 -7.22
N LEU A 59 -3.90 4.68 -6.00
CA LEU A 59 -4.50 4.10 -4.78
C LEU A 59 -6.03 4.15 -4.79
N LYS A 60 -6.64 5.02 -5.62
CA LYS A 60 -8.07 5.05 -5.90
C LYS A 60 -8.57 4.01 -6.86
N GLY A 61 -7.75 3.61 -7.83
CA GLY A 61 -8.03 2.48 -8.71
C GLY A 61 -7.80 1.12 -8.07
N CYS A 62 -6.99 1.05 -7.00
CA CYS A 62 -6.68 -0.20 -6.31
C CYS A 62 -7.60 -0.39 -5.09
N GLU A 63 -8.30 -1.51 -5.04
CA GLU A 63 -9.22 -1.85 -3.95
C GLU A 63 -8.66 -2.89 -2.98
N SER A 64 -7.56 -3.54 -3.32
CA SER A 64 -6.91 -4.57 -2.50
C SER A 64 -5.40 -4.36 -2.46
N LEU A 65 -4.77 -4.87 -1.40
CA LEU A 65 -3.31 -4.82 -1.26
C LEU A 65 -2.62 -5.54 -2.42
N GLU A 66 -3.16 -6.67 -2.90
CA GLU A 66 -2.62 -7.36 -4.08
C GLU A 66 -2.68 -6.50 -5.34
N ALA A 67 -3.78 -5.76 -5.54
CA ALA A 67 -3.95 -4.91 -6.72
C ALA A 67 -2.97 -3.72 -6.67
N LEU A 68 -2.81 -3.12 -5.48
CA LEU A 68 -1.86 -2.06 -5.25
C LEU A 68 -0.42 -2.55 -5.48
N PHE A 69 -0.05 -3.69 -4.92
CA PHE A 69 1.27 -4.29 -5.10
C PHE A 69 1.54 -4.65 -6.57
N ALA A 70 0.57 -5.24 -7.27
CA ALA A 70 0.70 -5.53 -8.70
C ALA A 70 0.89 -4.24 -9.51
N HIS A 71 0.21 -3.15 -9.14
CA HIS A 71 0.38 -1.85 -9.76
C HIS A 71 1.79 -1.30 -9.54
N ILE A 72 2.32 -1.37 -8.32
CA ILE A 72 3.69 -0.96 -7.96
C ILE A 72 4.69 -1.78 -8.77
N GLN A 73 4.56 -3.10 -8.80
CA GLN A 73 5.47 -3.99 -9.54
C GLN A 73 5.49 -3.66 -11.04
N SER A 74 4.31 -3.38 -11.62
CA SER A 74 4.21 -3.00 -13.03
C SER A 74 4.95 -1.69 -13.32
N LYS A 75 5.00 -0.76 -12.37
CA LYS A 75 5.72 0.52 -12.48
C LYS A 75 7.21 0.36 -12.24
N ALA A 76 7.60 -0.41 -11.21
CA ALA A 76 9.00 -0.67 -10.86
C ALA A 76 9.77 -1.41 -11.97
N SER A 77 9.06 -2.20 -12.78
CA SER A 77 9.65 -2.99 -13.86
C SER A 77 9.76 -2.24 -15.21
N SER A 78 9.38 -0.95 -15.27
CA SER A 78 9.35 -0.13 -16.49
C SER A 78 10.43 0.94 -16.54
#